data_AF-A0A350IY52-F1
#
_entry.id   AF-A0A350IY52-F1
#
_cell.length_a   1.000
_cell.length_b   1.000
_cell.length_c   1.000
_cell.angle_alpha   90.00
_cell.angle_beta   90.00
_cell.angle_gamma   90.00
#
_symmetry.space_group_name_H-M   'P 1'
#
loop_
_entity.id
_entity.type
_entity.pdbx_description
1 polymer ?
#
loop_
_entity_poly.entity_id
_entity_poly.type
_entity_poly.pdbx_seq_one_letter_code
_entity_poly.pdbx_strand_id
1 'polypeptide(L)'
;MTHNKKRKSVHGFTLLEMTIVVIIISILFLLSVPNIQKTLAIVNQKGCAAIEKVADAAILEYRLEYGEYPGSAQDLVNAGLLSENQLSCDGFRSLTIVNGQAVME
;
A
#
# COMPACT_ATOMS: atom_id res chain seq x y z
N MET A 1 51.57 -18.14 -49.02
CA MET A 1 50.42 -18.67 -48.23
C MET A 1 49.44 -17.52 -48.01
N THR A 2 48.39 -17.44 -48.82
CA THR A 2 47.35 -16.39 -48.74
C THR A 2 46.32 -16.76 -47.69
N HIS A 3 46.33 -16.07 -46.55
CA HIS A 3 45.38 -16.28 -45.45
C HIS A 3 44.03 -15.61 -45.80
N ASN A 4 43.09 -16.39 -46.34
CA ASN A 4 41.72 -15.92 -46.61
C ASN A 4 40.90 -15.92 -45.30
N LYS A 5 40.78 -14.76 -44.64
CA LYS A 5 40.01 -14.60 -43.40
C LYS A 5 38.56 -14.22 -43.74
N LYS A 6 37.64 -15.19 -43.75
CA LYS A 6 36.18 -14.94 -43.85
C LYS A 6 35.72 -14.09 -42.66
N ARG A 7 35.27 -12.85 -42.89
CA ARG A 7 34.54 -12.05 -41.90
C ARG A 7 33.18 -12.72 -41.63
N LYS A 8 32.92 -13.16 -40.39
CA LYS A 8 31.57 -13.51 -39.94
C LYS A 8 30.75 -12.21 -39.86
N SER A 9 29.65 -12.15 -40.61
CA SER A 9 28.62 -11.12 -40.42
C SER A 9 27.96 -11.33 -39.06
N VAL A 10 28.11 -10.37 -38.16
CA VAL A 10 27.36 -10.33 -36.91
C VAL A 10 26.16 -9.44 -37.17
N HIS A 11 24.97 -10.03 -37.23
CA HIS A 11 23.72 -9.27 -37.26
C HIS A 11 23.53 -8.70 -35.85
N GLY A 12 23.80 -7.41 -35.68
CA GLY A 12 23.60 -6.70 -34.42
C GLY A 12 22.21 -6.05 -34.38
N PHE A 13 21.59 -6.08 -33.20
CA PHE A 13 20.42 -5.26 -32.88
C PHE A 13 20.69 -3.80 -33.26
N THR A 14 19.81 -3.21 -34.05
CA THR A 14 19.96 -1.81 -34.47
C THR A 14 19.53 -0.87 -33.34
N LEU A 15 20.08 0.35 -33.31
CA LEU A 15 19.57 1.38 -32.38
C LEU A 15 18.06 1.62 -32.59
N LEU A 16 17.60 1.53 -33.84
CA LEU A 16 16.19 1.67 -34.21
C LEU A 16 15.32 0.62 -33.50
N GLU A 17 15.78 -0.62 -33.44
CA GLU A 17 15.06 -1.71 -32.77
C GLU A 17 14.90 -1.44 -31.27
N MET A 18 15.95 -0.96 -30.60
CA MET A 18 15.88 -0.60 -29.19
C MET A 18 14.99 0.64 -28.95
N THR A 19 14.95 1.61 -29.87
CA THR A 19 14.07 2.78 -29.74
C THR A 19 12.60 2.41 -29.81
N ILE A 20 12.21 1.52 -30.72
CA ILE A 20 10.80 1.07 -30.84
C ILE A 20 10.39 0.33 -29.57
N VAL A 21 11.27 -0.51 -29.01
CA VAL A 21 11.00 -1.24 -27.77
C VAL A 21 10.79 -0.28 -26.59
N VAL A 22 11.64 0.74 -26.42
CA VAL A 22 11.48 1.72 -25.34
C VAL A 22 10.18 2.51 -25.50
N ILE A 23 9.79 2.88 -26.73
CA ILE A 23 8.53 3.56 -27.00
C ILE A 23 7.35 2.69 -26.56
N ILE A 24 7.31 1.43 -26.97
CA ILE A 24 6.22 0.50 -26.60
C ILE A 24 6.17 0.33 -25.07
N ILE A 25 7.30 0.08 -24.43
CA ILE A 25 7.38 -0.09 -22.96
C ILE A 25 6.91 1.19 -22.24
N SER A 26 7.27 2.37 -22.73
CA SER A 26 6.85 3.65 -22.13
C SER A 26 5.33 3.84 -22.17
N ILE A 27 4.68 3.51 -23.29
CA ILE A 27 3.22 3.59 -23.44
C ILE A 27 2.54 2.59 -22.48
N LEU A 28 3.07 1.37 -22.38
CA LEU A 28 2.56 0.38 -21.43
C LEU A 28 2.66 0.89 -19.99
N PHE A 29 3.81 1.46 -19.58
CA PHE A 29 3.97 2.05 -18.25
C PHE A 29 3.00 3.19 -18.00
N LEU A 30 2.80 4.10 -18.96
CA LEU A 30 1.86 5.21 -18.83
C LEU A 30 0.42 4.74 -18.60
N LEU A 31 0.02 3.62 -19.20
CA LEU A 31 -1.30 3.02 -18.97
C LEU A 31 -1.37 2.23 -17.65
N SER A 32 -0.30 1.55 -17.25
CA SER A 32 -0.27 0.73 -16.04
C SER A 32 -0.18 1.54 -14.74
N VAL A 33 0.65 2.59 -14.69
CA VAL A 33 0.85 3.42 -13.50
C VAL A 33 -0.46 3.99 -12.90
N PRO A 34 -1.38 4.63 -13.66
CA PRO A 34 -2.61 5.17 -13.08
C PRO A 34 -3.54 4.06 -12.54
N ASN A 35 -3.51 2.87 -13.14
CA ASN A 35 -4.33 1.75 -12.68
C ASN A 35 -3.83 1.17 -11.34
N ILE A 36 -2.50 1.08 -11.17
CA ILE A 36 -1.87 0.65 -9.91
C ILE A 36 -2.20 1.65 -8.80
N GLN A 37 -2.03 2.95 -9.04
CA GLN A 37 -2.31 3.98 -8.03
C GLN A 37 -3.76 3.95 -7.54
N LYS A 38 -4.73 3.78 -8.44
CA LYS A 38 -6.15 3.60 -8.07
C LYS A 38 -6.36 2.37 -7.20
N THR A 39 -5.73 1.26 -7.54
CA THR A 39 -5.87 0.00 -6.79
C THR A 39 -5.28 0.13 -5.38
N LEU A 40 -4.09 0.74 -5.25
CA LEU A 40 -3.46 1.01 -3.96
C LEU A 40 -4.33 1.92 -3.07
N ALA A 41 -4.92 2.97 -3.63
CA ALA A 41 -5.83 3.84 -2.89
C ALA A 41 -7.05 3.08 -2.33
N ILE A 42 -7.66 2.21 -3.13
CA ILE A 42 -8.81 1.38 -2.70
C ILE A 42 -8.38 0.40 -1.62
N VAL A 43 -7.22 -0.25 -1.77
CA VAL A 43 -6.70 -1.19 -0.78
C VAL A 43 -6.43 -0.48 0.55
N ASN A 44 -5.79 0.69 0.53
CA ASN A 44 -5.55 1.49 1.73
C ASN A 44 -6.86 1.90 2.39
N GLN A 45 -7.84 2.38 1.62
CA GLN A 45 -9.15 2.74 2.17
C GLN A 45 -9.84 1.56 2.85
N LYS A 46 -9.84 0.38 2.21
CA LYS A 46 -10.43 -0.84 2.80
C LYS A 46 -9.65 -1.31 4.02
N GLY A 47 -8.33 -1.19 4.02
CA GLY A 47 -7.47 -1.49 5.16
C GLY A 47 -7.80 -0.61 6.37
N CYS A 48 -7.92 0.71 6.18
CA CYS A 48 -8.31 1.63 7.24
C CYS A 48 -9.71 1.31 7.79
N ALA A 49 -10.69 1.06 6.91
CA ALA A 49 -12.04 0.69 7.33
C ALA A 49 -12.07 -0.63 8.13
N ALA A 50 -11.19 -1.59 7.80
CA ALA A 50 -11.07 -2.83 8.56
C ALA A 50 -10.49 -2.57 9.97
N ILE A 51 -9.48 -1.70 10.07
CA ILE A 51 -8.90 -1.28 11.37
C ILE A 51 -9.97 -0.59 12.23
N GLU A 52 -10.78 0.31 11.66
CA GLU A 52 -11.91 0.94 12.39
C GLU A 52 -12.86 -0.10 12.97
N LYS A 53 -13.19 -1.15 12.20
CA LYS A 53 -14.08 -2.22 12.69
C LYS A 53 -13.46 -3.04 13.82
N VAL A 54 -12.17 -3.30 13.76
CA VAL A 54 -11.45 -3.96 14.86
C VAL A 54 -11.41 -3.06 16.09
N ALA A 55 -11.16 -1.76 15.90
CA ALA A 55 -11.15 -0.78 16.97
C ALA A 55 -12.54 -0.59 17.61
N ASP A 56 -13.62 -0.57 16.83
CA ASP A 56 -15.00 -0.55 17.35
C ASP A 56 -15.27 -1.75 18.27
N ALA A 57 -14.78 -2.94 17.89
CA ALA A 57 -14.88 -4.13 18.72
C ALA A 57 -14.04 -4.01 20.01
N ALA A 58 -12.81 -3.49 19.91
CA ALA A 58 -11.95 -3.25 21.07
C ALA A 58 -12.54 -2.20 22.04
N ILE A 59 -13.20 -1.16 21.52
CA ILE A 59 -13.92 -0.16 22.33
C ILE A 59 -15.06 -0.82 23.10
N LEU A 60 -15.81 -1.71 22.44
CA LEU A 60 -16.88 -2.46 23.09
C LEU A 60 -16.33 -3.39 24.18
N GLU A 61 -15.23 -4.09 23.90
CA GLU A 61 -14.56 -4.96 24.87
C GLU A 61 -14.06 -4.17 26.09
N TYR A 62 -13.40 -3.03 25.86
CA TYR A 62 -12.97 -2.13 26.93
C TYR A 62 -14.13 -1.71 27.83
N ARG A 63 -15.26 -1.35 27.23
CA ARG A 63 -16.47 -1.00 27.97
C ARG A 63 -17.01 -2.18 28.80
N LEU A 64 -16.96 -3.39 28.28
CA LEU A 64 -17.44 -4.57 29.01
C LEU A 64 -16.56 -4.88 30.22
N GLU A 65 -15.27 -4.60 30.14
CA GLU A 65 -14.31 -4.86 31.22
C GLU A 65 -14.26 -3.73 32.26
N TYR A 66 -14.21 -2.47 31.82
CA TYR A 66 -13.99 -1.29 32.68
C TYR A 66 -15.28 -0.51 32.99
N GLY A 67 -16.39 -0.78 32.30
CA GLY A 67 -17.68 -0.12 32.51
C GLY A 67 -17.80 1.28 31.91
N GLU A 68 -16.75 1.79 31.26
CA GLU A 68 -16.71 3.10 30.61
C GLU A 68 -16.10 3.02 29.20
N TYR A 69 -16.26 4.08 28.40
CA TYR A 69 -15.58 4.15 27.11
C TYR A 69 -14.10 4.54 27.31
N PRO A 70 -13.18 4.04 26.47
CA PRO A 70 -11.81 4.53 26.45
C PRO A 70 -11.79 6.02 26.08
N GLY A 71 -10.91 6.79 26.72
CA GLY A 71 -10.74 8.23 26.44
C GLY A 71 -9.89 8.48 25.19
N SER A 72 -9.04 7.53 24.82
CA SER A 72 -8.15 7.59 23.67
C SER A 72 -7.87 6.22 23.07
N ALA A 73 -7.38 6.19 21.83
CA ALA A 73 -6.92 4.94 21.21
C ALA A 73 -5.73 4.31 21.98
N GLN A 74 -4.98 5.10 22.75
CA GLN A 74 -3.89 4.60 23.57
C GLN A 74 -4.39 3.76 24.76
N ASP A 75 -5.57 4.05 25.29
CA ASP A 75 -6.16 3.27 26.39
C ASP A 75 -6.44 1.82 25.94
N LEU A 76 -6.82 1.64 24.68
CA LEU A 76 -7.00 0.32 24.06
C LEU A 76 -5.67 -0.44 23.91
N VAL A 77 -4.58 0.28 23.64
CA VAL A 77 -3.23 -0.33 23.57
C VAL A 77 -2.75 -0.69 24.97
N ASN A 78 -2.94 0.18 25.95
CA ASN A 78 -2.56 -0.05 27.34
C ASN A 78 -3.34 -1.23 27.95
N ALA A 79 -4.61 -1.40 27.56
CA ALA A 79 -5.43 -2.54 27.92
C ALA A 79 -5.08 -3.83 27.15
N GLY A 80 -4.16 -3.78 26.18
CA GLY A 80 -3.76 -4.93 25.36
C GLY A 80 -4.79 -5.36 24.30
N LEU A 81 -5.79 -4.53 24.03
CA LEU A 81 -6.87 -4.79 23.08
C LEU A 81 -6.46 -4.42 21.64
N LEU A 82 -5.51 -3.50 21.49
CA LEU A 82 -4.89 -3.12 20.22
C LEU A 82 -3.38 -3.09 20.33
N SER A 83 -2.71 -3.23 19.19
CA SER A 83 -1.26 -3.03 19.07
C SER A 83 -0.95 -1.63 18.52
N GLU A 84 0.24 -1.07 18.82
CA GLU A 84 0.63 0.27 18.35
C GLU A 84 0.59 0.43 16.83
N ASN A 85 0.87 -0.64 16.08
CA ASN A 85 0.80 -0.66 14.62
C ASN A 85 -0.63 -0.50 14.08
N GLN A 86 -1.67 -0.72 14.90
CA GLN A 86 -3.07 -0.55 14.52
C GLN A 86 -3.58 0.88 14.79
N LEU A 87 -2.75 1.76 15.34
CA LEU A 87 -3.08 3.17 15.54
C LEU A 87 -2.99 3.99 14.25
N SER A 88 -2.42 3.46 13.18
CA SER A 88 -2.31 4.10 11.88
C SER A 88 -2.52 3.09 10.75
N CYS A 89 -3.18 3.50 9.67
CA CYS A 89 -3.49 2.58 8.56
C CYS A 89 -2.61 2.74 7.31
N ASP A 90 -2.16 3.96 7.01
CA ASP A 90 -1.36 4.26 5.82
C ASP A 90 -0.21 5.24 6.09
N GLY A 91 0.09 5.48 7.38
CA GLY A 91 1.13 6.41 7.83
C GLY A 91 0.70 7.88 7.83
N PHE A 92 -0.47 8.20 7.26
CA PHE A 92 -1.02 9.56 7.25
C PHE A 92 -2.23 9.67 8.17
N ARG A 93 -3.06 8.62 8.22
CA ARG A 93 -4.27 8.60 9.04
C ARG A 93 -4.08 7.83 10.34
N SER A 94 -4.55 8.42 11.43
CA SER A 94 -4.46 7.91 12.79
C SER A 94 -5.82 7.57 13.37
N LEU A 95 -5.86 6.56 14.22
CA LEU A 95 -7.06 6.12 14.91
C LEU A 95 -7.40 7.10 16.06
N THR A 96 -8.58 7.69 15.99
CA THR A 96 -9.16 8.51 17.05
C THR A 96 -10.49 7.93 17.50
N ILE A 97 -10.91 8.32 18.71
CA ILE A 97 -12.18 7.88 19.29
C ILE A 97 -13.07 9.10 19.44
N VAL A 98 -14.18 9.12 18.71
CA VAL A 98 -15.14 10.22 18.73
C VAL A 98 -16.51 9.67 19.13
N ASN A 99 -17.06 10.15 20.23
CA ASN A 99 -18.35 9.69 20.78
C ASN A 99 -18.43 8.16 21.01
N GLY A 100 -17.31 7.52 21.35
CA GLY A 100 -17.25 6.08 21.61
C GLY A 100 -17.24 5.22 20.34
N GLN A 101 -16.90 5.80 19.18
CA GLN A 101 -16.72 5.11 17.91
C GLN A 101 -15.31 5.37 17.37
N ALA A 102 -14.71 4.36 16.76
CA ALA A 102 -13.43 4.48 16.07
C ALA A 102 -13.57 5.25 14.76
N VAL A 103 -12.70 6.24 14.54
CA VAL A 103 -12.63 7.03 13.30
C VAL A 103 -11.17 7.20 12.91
N MET A 104 -10.84 6.97 11.63
CA MET A 104 -9.52 7.27 11.08
C MET A 104 -9.49 8.70 10.53
N GLU A 105 -8.66 9.55 11.15
CA GLU A 105 -8.43 10.94 10.73
C GLU A 105 -7.04 11.12 10.10
#